data_AF-A0A2V5PIU7-F1
#
_entry.id   AF-A0A2V5PIU7-F1
#
_cell.length_a   1.000
_cell.length_b   1.000
_cell.length_c   1.000
_cell.angle_alpha   90.00
_cell.angle_beta   90.00
_cell.angle_gamma   90.00
#
_symmetry.space_group_name_H-M   'P 1'
#
loop_
_entity.id
_entity.type
_entity.pdbx_description
1 polymer ?
#
loop_
_entity_poly.entity_id
_entity_poly.type
_entity_poly.pdbx_seq_one_letter_code
_entity_poly.pdbx_strand_id
1 'polypeptide(L)'
;MILSVALPTPRTSAEAHSTLDIFNTGECISATGLATSRDLDVWDWQGVVFAPEIAGWDCYCRRINSMIPYPGRFIAFYDGSASHTGNYEERTGVAVSSDLRQWESLSPSRPIFSSPHGSGSLRYLDVQIGDQEALLFYEFARTDGAHDLRLSRLGIEALSFNSQLSALQLSTVSDEP
;
A
#
# COMPACT_ATOMS: atom_id res chain seq x y z
N MET A 1 -11.90 1.65 -10.20
CA MET A 1 -11.74 1.32 -8.79
C MET A 1 -10.60 0.32 -8.65
N ILE A 2 -9.64 0.66 -7.80
CA ILE A 2 -8.64 -0.25 -7.29
C ILE A 2 -9.26 -0.97 -6.08
N LEU A 3 -9.04 -2.27 -5.96
CA LEU A 3 -9.59 -3.07 -4.87
C LEU A 3 -8.59 -4.09 -4.35
N SER A 4 -8.69 -4.45 -3.07
CA SER A 4 -7.95 -5.58 -2.50
C SER A 4 -8.69 -6.88 -2.79
N VAL A 5 -7.96 -7.90 -3.23
CA VAL A 5 -8.50 -9.23 -3.53
C VAL A 5 -7.63 -10.32 -2.90
N ALA A 6 -8.28 -11.35 -2.38
CA ALA A 6 -7.60 -12.57 -1.93
C ALA A 6 -7.36 -13.49 -3.13
N LEU A 7 -6.11 -13.92 -3.32
CA LEU A 7 -5.76 -14.93 -4.30
C LEU A 7 -5.50 -16.27 -3.62
N PRO A 8 -6.03 -17.37 -4.19
CA PRO A 8 -5.80 -18.68 -3.62
C PRO A 8 -4.34 -19.10 -3.77
N THR A 9 -3.87 -19.85 -2.79
CA THR A 9 -2.59 -20.55 -2.77
C THR A 9 -2.84 -22.07 -2.77
N PRO A 10 -1.82 -22.92 -2.89
CA PRO A 10 -1.98 -24.36 -2.69
C PRO A 10 -2.55 -24.76 -1.32
N ARG A 11 -2.55 -23.84 -0.35
CA ARG A 11 -3.14 -24.05 0.99
C ARG A 11 -4.60 -23.62 1.10
N THR A 12 -5.15 -22.90 0.13
CA THR A 12 -6.53 -22.43 0.21
C THR A 12 -7.50 -23.59 0.12
N SER A 13 -8.34 -23.73 1.15
CA SER A 13 -9.45 -24.69 1.18
C SER A 13 -10.75 -23.98 1.58
N ALA A 14 -11.86 -24.74 1.66
CA ALA A 14 -13.14 -24.19 2.12
C ALA A 14 -13.06 -23.70 3.59
N GLU A 15 -12.20 -24.32 4.39
CA GLU A 15 -11.96 -24.01 5.80
C GLU A 15 -11.16 -22.71 5.99
N ALA A 16 -10.53 -22.17 4.94
CA ALA A 16 -9.76 -20.91 4.98
C ALA A 16 -10.58 -19.70 5.46
N HIS A 17 -11.91 -19.78 5.36
CA HIS A 17 -12.84 -18.75 5.80
C HIS A 17 -13.33 -18.93 7.24
N SER A 18 -12.92 -19.99 7.94
CA SER A 18 -13.43 -20.35 9.27
C SER A 18 -13.20 -19.29 10.35
N THR A 19 -12.15 -18.47 10.20
CA THR A 19 -11.81 -17.37 11.13
C THR A 19 -12.51 -16.06 10.80
N LEU A 20 -13.21 -15.98 9.67
CA LEU A 20 -13.77 -14.75 9.08
C LEU A 20 -12.73 -13.68 8.68
N ASP A 21 -11.44 -13.98 8.76
CA ASP A 21 -10.34 -13.14 8.29
C ASP A 21 -9.29 -14.00 7.60
N ILE A 22 -9.51 -14.26 6.31
CA ILE A 22 -8.62 -15.11 5.51
C ILE A 22 -7.21 -14.50 5.37
N PHE A 23 -7.08 -13.17 5.40
CA PHE A 23 -5.80 -12.49 5.25
C PHE A 23 -4.88 -12.66 6.47
N ASN A 24 -5.42 -13.10 7.60
CA ASN A 24 -4.66 -13.42 8.79
C ASN A 24 -4.34 -14.93 8.95
N THR A 25 -4.62 -15.76 7.94
CA THR A 25 -4.44 -17.23 8.02
C THR A 25 -3.16 -17.76 7.36
N GLY A 26 -2.62 -17.02 6.39
CA GLY A 26 -1.54 -17.51 5.54
C GLY A 26 -2.00 -18.48 4.45
N GLU A 27 -3.31 -18.59 4.20
CA GLU A 27 -3.88 -19.49 3.20
C GLU A 27 -4.22 -18.78 1.89
N CYS A 28 -4.22 -17.45 1.85
CA CYS A 28 -4.29 -16.64 0.63
C CYS A 28 -3.08 -15.70 0.53
N ILE A 29 -2.95 -15.00 -0.59
CA ILE A 29 -2.15 -13.77 -0.68
C ILE A 29 -3.06 -12.58 -1.00
N SER A 30 -2.69 -11.39 -0.52
CA SER A 30 -3.43 -10.14 -0.78
C SER A 30 -2.83 -9.42 -1.98
N ALA A 31 -3.66 -9.24 -3.01
CA ALA A 31 -3.28 -8.56 -4.24
C ALA A 31 -4.21 -7.39 -4.53
N THR A 32 -3.84 -6.60 -5.53
CA THR A 32 -4.64 -5.50 -6.03
C THR A 32 -5.31 -5.85 -7.35
N GLY A 33 -6.64 -5.71 -7.39
CA GLY A 33 -7.49 -5.81 -8.55
C GLY A 33 -7.91 -4.46 -9.11
N LEU A 34 -8.43 -4.49 -10.34
CA LEU A 34 -9.05 -3.35 -11.01
C LEU A 34 -10.48 -3.70 -11.43
N ALA A 35 -11.41 -2.79 -11.19
CA ALA A 35 -12.75 -2.81 -11.75
C ALA A 35 -13.08 -1.44 -12.34
N THR A 36 -13.80 -1.41 -13.46
CA THR A 36 -14.23 -0.16 -14.11
C THR A 36 -15.75 -0.08 -14.11
N SER A 37 -16.28 1.12 -14.00
CA SER A 37 -17.72 1.37 -14.11
C SER A 37 -17.94 2.70 -14.81
N ARG A 38 -19.09 2.82 -15.48
CA ARG A 38 -19.56 4.06 -16.12
C ARG A 38 -20.66 4.75 -15.30
N ASP A 39 -21.27 4.05 -14.36
CA ASP A 39 -22.44 4.50 -13.59
C ASP A 39 -22.29 4.34 -12.07
N LEU A 40 -21.19 3.72 -11.61
CA LEU A 40 -20.90 3.35 -10.22
C LEU A 40 -21.79 2.25 -9.62
N ASP A 41 -22.76 1.73 -10.38
CA ASP A 41 -23.65 0.64 -9.96
C ASP A 41 -23.20 -0.71 -10.56
N VAL A 42 -22.87 -0.72 -11.85
CA VAL A 42 -22.42 -1.92 -12.57
C VAL A 42 -20.91 -1.84 -12.78
N TRP A 43 -20.20 -2.89 -12.35
CA TRP A 43 -18.74 -2.93 -12.37
C TRP A 43 -18.21 -4.07 -13.23
N ASP A 44 -17.36 -3.72 -14.19
CA ASP A 44 -16.62 -4.66 -15.04
C ASP A 44 -15.30 -5.01 -14.37
N TRP A 45 -15.17 -6.25 -13.88
CA TRP A 45 -13.91 -6.77 -13.37
C TRP A 45 -12.84 -6.81 -14.47
N GLN A 46 -11.68 -6.22 -14.22
CA GLN A 46 -10.57 -6.12 -15.16
C GLN A 46 -9.40 -7.07 -14.84
N GLY A 47 -9.46 -7.81 -13.73
CA GLY A 47 -8.38 -8.70 -13.31
C GLY A 47 -7.51 -8.13 -12.19
N VAL A 48 -6.58 -8.97 -11.74
CA VAL A 48 -5.49 -8.56 -10.84
C VAL A 48 -4.46 -7.78 -11.64
N VAL A 49 -4.06 -6.62 -11.12
CA VAL A 49 -3.15 -5.67 -11.78
C VAL A 49 -1.84 -5.49 -11.03
N PHE A 50 -1.79 -5.86 -9.74
CA PHE A 50 -0.58 -5.81 -8.95
C PHE A 50 -0.61 -6.91 -7.89
N ALA A 51 0.15 -7.97 -8.13
CA ALA A 51 0.23 -9.15 -7.26
C ALA A 51 1.57 -9.21 -6.53
N PRO A 52 1.61 -9.80 -5.32
CA PRO A 52 2.85 -10.15 -4.64
C PRO A 52 3.77 -11.02 -5.50
N GLU A 53 5.08 -10.81 -5.35
CA GLU A 53 6.09 -11.71 -5.90
C GLU A 53 6.31 -12.93 -4.98
N ILE A 54 7.04 -13.93 -5.47
CA ILE A 54 7.30 -15.17 -4.70
C ILE A 54 8.12 -14.94 -3.42
N ALA A 55 8.89 -13.86 -3.37
CA ALA A 55 9.74 -13.49 -2.26
C ALA A 55 9.87 -11.96 -2.18
N GLY A 56 10.29 -11.46 -1.03
CA GLY A 56 10.39 -10.02 -0.77
C GLY A 56 9.73 -9.64 0.54
N TRP A 57 9.84 -8.36 0.91
CA TRP A 57 9.20 -7.84 2.11
C TRP A 57 7.67 -7.71 1.97
N ASP A 58 7.17 -7.74 0.73
CA ASP A 58 5.78 -7.60 0.32
C ASP A 58 5.26 -8.82 -0.45
N CYS A 59 5.86 -10.00 -0.24
CA CYS A 59 5.49 -11.25 -0.95
C CYS A 59 4.16 -11.87 -0.48
N TYR A 60 3.55 -11.33 0.57
CA TYR A 60 2.22 -11.76 1.03
C TYR A 60 1.12 -10.75 0.68
N CYS A 61 1.43 -9.46 0.76
CA CYS A 61 0.48 -8.39 0.53
C CYS A 61 1.07 -7.33 -0.40
N ARG A 62 0.31 -6.96 -1.44
CA ARG A 62 0.49 -5.75 -2.25
C ARG A 62 -0.87 -5.12 -2.48
N ARG A 63 -1.31 -4.29 -1.52
CA ARG A 63 -2.62 -3.61 -1.55
C ARG A 63 -2.42 -2.12 -1.81
N ILE A 64 -2.74 -1.65 -3.01
CA ILE A 64 -2.76 -0.21 -3.31
C ILE A 64 -3.91 0.44 -2.54
N ASN A 65 -3.59 1.43 -1.70
CA ASN A 65 -4.55 2.17 -0.90
C ASN A 65 -4.96 3.49 -1.57
N SER A 66 -3.96 4.19 -2.11
CA SER A 66 -4.13 5.49 -2.75
C SER A 66 -3.21 5.62 -3.95
N MET A 67 -3.55 6.56 -4.83
CA MET A 67 -2.73 6.88 -5.99
C MET A 67 -2.95 8.33 -6.40
N ILE A 68 -1.91 8.92 -6.97
CA ILE A 68 -1.92 10.28 -7.48
C ILE A 68 -1.55 10.30 -8.96
N PRO A 69 -2.13 11.22 -9.76
CA PRO A 69 -1.66 11.47 -11.11
C PRO A 69 -0.26 12.10 -11.07
N TYR A 70 0.59 11.73 -12.02
CA TYR A 70 1.90 12.32 -12.24
C TYR A 70 2.15 12.41 -13.75
N PRO A 71 2.89 13.39 -14.30
CA PRO A 71 2.98 13.57 -15.74
C PRO A 71 3.23 12.27 -16.54
N GLY A 72 2.22 11.84 -17.32
CA GLY A 72 2.25 10.62 -18.14
C GLY A 72 2.17 9.28 -17.39
N ARG A 73 1.86 9.27 -16.09
CA ARG A 73 1.76 8.07 -15.25
C ARG A 73 0.93 8.29 -13.98
N PHE A 74 0.85 7.26 -13.16
CA PHE A 74 0.28 7.24 -11.83
C PHE A 74 1.33 6.76 -10.86
N ILE A 75 1.30 7.30 -9.64
CA ILE A 75 2.07 6.80 -8.51
C ILE A 75 1.07 6.24 -7.51
N ALA A 76 1.28 5.01 -7.07
CA ALA A 76 0.49 4.34 -6.05
C ALA A 76 1.30 4.16 -4.77
N PHE A 77 0.60 4.28 -3.65
CA PHE A 77 1.08 3.92 -2.33
C PHE A 77 0.36 2.64 -1.90
N TYR A 78 1.14 1.63 -1.53
CA TYR A 78 0.60 0.31 -1.26
C TYR A 78 1.07 -0.24 0.08
N ASP A 79 0.18 -0.93 0.79
CA ASP A 79 0.53 -1.72 1.97
C ASP A 79 1.17 -3.02 1.51
N GLY A 80 2.29 -3.36 2.16
CA GLY A 80 2.98 -4.62 1.97
C GLY A 80 3.36 -5.31 3.27
N SER A 81 3.38 -6.65 3.18
CA SER A 81 3.82 -7.54 4.25
C SER A 81 4.38 -8.84 3.67
N ALA A 82 5.28 -9.48 4.42
CA ALA A 82 5.95 -10.71 4.00
C ALA A 82 5.16 -11.97 4.39
N SER A 83 4.18 -11.85 5.30
CA SER A 83 3.31 -12.94 5.69
C SER A 83 2.05 -12.42 6.38
N HIS A 84 1.08 -13.32 6.58
CA HIS A 84 -0.14 -13.07 7.35
C HIS A 84 0.10 -12.51 8.75
N THR A 85 1.22 -12.81 9.40
CA THR A 85 1.53 -12.26 10.74
C THR A 85 1.70 -10.74 10.72
N GLY A 86 1.96 -10.17 9.56
CA GLY A 86 2.04 -8.73 9.34
C GLY A 86 0.73 -8.10 8.85
N ASN A 87 -0.39 -8.83 8.80
CA ASN A 87 -1.66 -8.32 8.26
C ASN A 87 -2.22 -7.10 9.03
N TYR A 88 -1.78 -6.87 10.26
CA TYR A 88 -2.12 -5.67 11.03
C TYR A 88 -0.96 -4.68 11.18
N GLU A 89 0.18 -5.00 10.60
CA GLU A 89 1.45 -4.31 10.79
C GLU A 89 2.15 -4.04 9.45
N GLU A 90 1.34 -3.78 8.41
CA GLU A 90 1.86 -3.51 7.07
C GLU A 90 2.71 -2.24 7.03
N ARG A 91 3.57 -2.18 6.02
CA ARG A 91 4.43 -1.03 5.74
C ARG A 91 4.19 -0.55 4.33
N THR A 92 4.48 0.72 4.06
CA THR A 92 4.09 1.31 2.78
C THR A 92 5.22 1.27 1.77
N GLY A 93 4.93 0.69 0.61
CA GLY A 93 5.73 0.75 -0.61
C GLY A 93 5.17 1.77 -1.61
N VAL A 94 5.90 1.95 -2.71
CA VAL A 94 5.51 2.85 -3.81
C VAL A 94 5.59 2.09 -5.13
N ALA A 95 4.59 2.27 -5.99
CA ALA A 95 4.56 1.69 -7.34
C ALA A 95 4.18 2.74 -8.38
N VAL A 96 4.48 2.47 -9.65
CA VAL A 96 4.09 3.33 -10.78
C VAL A 96 3.40 2.54 -11.88
N SER A 97 2.52 3.21 -12.61
CA SER A 97 1.86 2.66 -13.79
C SER A 97 1.55 3.76 -14.80
N SER A 98 1.64 3.48 -16.09
CA SER A 98 1.19 4.41 -17.14
C SER A 98 -0.29 4.20 -17.54
N ASP A 99 -0.89 3.08 -17.16
CA ASP A 99 -2.19 2.62 -17.69
C ASP A 99 -3.15 2.05 -16.63
N LEU A 100 -2.77 2.10 -15.35
CA LEU A 100 -3.47 1.52 -14.20
C LEU A 100 -3.56 -0.01 -14.18
N ARG A 101 -3.00 -0.69 -15.18
CA ARG A 101 -3.10 -2.15 -15.37
C ARG A 101 -1.77 -2.84 -15.12
N GLN A 102 -0.67 -2.22 -15.50
CA GLN A 102 0.69 -2.73 -15.27
C GLN A 102 1.38 -1.84 -14.24
N TRP A 103 1.66 -2.40 -13.07
CA TRP A 103 2.31 -1.70 -11.96
C TRP A 103 3.73 -2.21 -11.75
N GLU A 104 4.68 -1.29 -11.66
CA GLU A 104 6.07 -1.56 -11.30
C GLU A 104 6.33 -1.05 -9.88
N SER A 105 6.83 -1.92 -8.99
CA SER A 105 7.24 -1.49 -7.65
C SER A 105 8.53 -0.70 -7.72
N LEU A 106 8.52 0.49 -7.12
CA LEU A 106 9.72 1.31 -6.89
C LEU A 106 10.38 0.97 -5.54
N SER A 107 9.82 0.01 -4.80
CA SER A 107 10.29 -0.43 -3.50
C SER A 107 10.49 -1.95 -3.43
N PRO A 108 11.26 -2.57 -4.36
CA PRO A 108 11.36 -4.03 -4.43
C PRO A 108 12.13 -4.65 -3.25
N SER A 109 13.02 -3.91 -2.61
CA SER A 109 13.91 -4.45 -1.55
C SER A 109 13.41 -4.22 -0.13
N ARG A 110 12.68 -3.13 0.12
CA ARG A 110 12.17 -2.73 1.43
C ARG A 110 11.04 -1.70 1.28
N PRO A 111 10.16 -1.51 2.28
CA PRO A 111 9.17 -0.43 2.26
C PRO A 111 9.87 0.94 2.19
N ILE A 112 9.17 1.92 1.61
CA ILE A 112 9.61 3.31 1.57
C ILE A 112 9.25 4.03 2.87
N PHE A 113 8.07 3.74 3.43
CA PHE A 113 7.60 4.37 4.66
C PHE A 113 7.30 3.32 5.73
N SER A 114 7.81 3.59 6.93
CA SER A 114 7.64 2.75 8.12
C SER A 114 7.73 3.62 9.37
N SER A 115 7.03 3.24 10.44
CA SER A 115 7.27 3.82 11.75
C SER A 115 8.65 3.39 12.29
N PRO A 116 9.37 4.26 13.02
CA PRO A 116 10.54 3.84 13.78
C PRO A 116 10.17 3.16 15.11
N HIS A 117 8.88 3.09 15.45
CA HIS A 117 8.37 2.54 16.70
C HIS A 117 7.65 1.22 16.52
N GLY A 118 7.53 0.47 17.61
CA GLY A 118 6.71 -0.75 17.68
C GLY A 118 7.07 -1.75 16.58
N SER A 119 6.05 -2.20 15.84
CA SER A 119 6.16 -3.11 14.68
C SER A 119 6.79 -2.48 13.43
N GLY A 120 6.93 -1.15 13.43
CA GLY A 120 7.28 -0.34 12.28
C GLY A 120 6.13 -0.09 11.30
N SER A 121 4.88 -0.38 11.68
CA SER A 121 3.72 -0.18 10.81
C SER A 121 3.54 1.27 10.39
N LEU A 122 3.30 1.45 9.10
CA LEU A 122 2.81 2.67 8.49
C LEU A 122 1.98 2.24 7.29
N ARG A 123 0.66 2.34 7.42
CA ARG A 123 -0.30 1.75 6.49
C ARG A 123 -1.45 2.69 6.17
N TYR A 124 -2.26 2.32 5.19
CA TYR A 124 -3.37 3.16 4.70
C TYR A 124 -2.92 4.56 4.28
N LEU A 125 -1.70 4.69 3.77
CA LEU A 125 -1.20 5.98 3.28
C LEU A 125 -2.10 6.48 2.14
N ASP A 126 -2.73 7.61 2.38
CA ASP A 126 -3.52 8.38 1.42
C ASP A 126 -2.89 9.74 1.17
N VAL A 127 -2.77 10.09 -0.11
CA VAL A 127 -2.08 11.31 -0.55
C VAL A 127 -3.05 12.19 -1.31
N GLN A 128 -3.27 13.39 -0.79
CA GLN A 128 -4.09 14.43 -1.41
C GLN A 128 -3.17 15.54 -1.93
N ILE A 129 -3.23 15.78 -3.24
CA ILE A 129 -2.42 16.81 -3.92
C ILE A 129 -3.21 18.11 -3.99
N GLY A 130 -2.65 19.19 -3.41
CA GLY A 130 -3.08 20.56 -3.59
C GLY A 130 -2.15 21.35 -4.52
N ASP A 131 -2.38 22.65 -4.65
CA ASP A 131 -1.63 23.52 -5.56
C ASP A 131 -0.16 23.72 -5.15
N GLN A 132 0.12 23.75 -3.84
CA GLN A 132 1.44 24.03 -3.27
C GLN A 132 1.92 22.92 -2.32
N GLU A 133 1.01 22.12 -1.78
CA GLU A 133 1.31 21.11 -0.79
C GLU A 133 0.66 19.78 -1.13
N ALA A 134 1.25 18.70 -0.61
CA ALA A 134 0.65 17.39 -0.53
C ALA A 134 0.38 17.04 0.94
N LEU A 135 -0.82 16.51 1.18
CA LEU A 135 -1.26 16.03 2.49
C LEU A 135 -1.19 14.50 2.50
N LEU A 136 -0.43 13.95 3.43
CA LEU A 136 -0.23 12.52 3.61
C LEU A 136 -0.95 12.09 4.89
N PHE A 137 -2.04 11.35 4.75
CA PHE A 137 -2.79 10.75 5.86
C PHE A 137 -2.41 9.27 5.98
N TYR A 138 -2.10 8.79 7.17
CA TYR A 138 -1.70 7.39 7.36
C TYR A 138 -1.91 6.91 8.79
N GLU A 139 -2.10 5.62 8.97
CA GLU A 139 -2.05 4.96 10.27
C GLU A 139 -0.59 4.63 10.63
N PHE A 140 -0.19 4.86 11.88
CA PHE A 140 1.20 4.82 12.32
C PHE A 140 1.37 4.14 13.67
N ALA A 141 2.26 3.15 13.76
CA ALA A 141 2.59 2.50 15.03
C ALA A 141 3.33 3.45 15.99
N ARG A 142 2.94 3.41 17.26
CA ARG A 142 3.50 4.19 18.37
C ARG A 142 4.46 3.36 19.21
N THR A 143 5.20 4.03 20.10
CA THR A 143 6.12 3.40 21.06
C THR A 143 5.42 2.44 22.03
N ASP A 144 4.15 2.69 22.37
CA ASP A 144 3.34 1.83 23.24
C ASP A 144 2.67 0.65 22.53
N GLY A 145 2.88 0.52 21.21
CA GLY A 145 2.29 -0.54 20.37
C GLY A 145 0.88 -0.23 19.86
N ALA A 146 0.28 0.90 20.25
CA ALA A 146 -0.97 1.36 19.64
C ALA A 146 -0.70 1.99 18.27
N HIS A 147 -1.78 2.28 17.52
CA HIS A 147 -1.73 2.94 16.22
C HIS A 147 -2.60 4.20 16.25
N ASP A 148 -2.09 5.29 15.68
CA ASP A 148 -2.84 6.55 15.51
C ASP A 148 -2.90 6.96 14.03
N LEU A 149 -3.95 7.70 13.66
CA LEU A 149 -3.99 8.44 12.41
C LEU A 149 -3.08 9.67 12.50
N ARG A 150 -2.22 9.86 11.51
CA ARG A 150 -1.29 10.98 11.40
C ARG A 150 -1.50 11.73 10.08
N LEU A 151 -1.11 13.01 10.08
CA LEU A 151 -1.04 13.87 8.91
C LEU A 151 0.37 14.43 8.78
N SER A 152 0.98 14.28 7.62
CA SER A 152 2.18 15.02 7.22
C SER A 152 1.87 15.97 6.06
N ARG A 153 2.54 17.12 6.04
CA ARG A 153 2.42 18.13 4.98
C ARG A 153 3.77 18.27 4.29
N LEU A 154 3.77 18.20 2.97
CA LEU A 154 4.97 18.34 2.15
C LEU A 154 4.76 19.41 1.09
N GLY A 155 5.79 20.18 0.76
CA GLY A 155 5.79 20.97 -0.47
C GLY A 155 5.68 20.03 -1.69
N ILE A 156 4.95 20.43 -2.72
CA ILE A 156 4.64 19.55 -3.86
C ILE A 156 5.92 19.06 -4.57
N GLU A 157 6.96 19.88 -4.61
CA GLU A 157 8.31 19.56 -5.10
C GLU A 157 8.97 18.35 -4.39
N ALA A 158 8.60 18.07 -3.14
CA ALA A 158 9.12 16.91 -2.41
C ALA A 158 8.55 15.57 -2.90
N LEU A 159 7.45 15.59 -3.68
CA LEU A 159 6.89 14.41 -4.35
C LEU A 159 7.49 14.18 -5.75
N SER A 160 8.71 14.67 -6.00
CA SER A 160 9.42 14.40 -7.25
C SER A 160 10.04 12.99 -7.23
N PHE A 161 9.41 12.05 -7.94
CA PHE A 161 9.92 10.69 -8.11
C PHE A 161 10.88 10.65 -9.31
N ASN A 162 12.17 10.89 -9.06
CA ASN A 162 13.22 10.61 -10.04
C ASN A 162 13.52 9.10 -10.07
N SER A 163 14.06 8.58 -11.18
CA SER A 163 14.44 7.17 -11.35
C SER A 163 15.49 6.67 -10.33
N GLN A 164 16.02 7.56 -9.50
CA GLN A 164 16.85 7.26 -8.34
C GLN A 164 16.07 7.59 -7.06
N LEU A 165 15.14 6.72 -6.64
CA LEU A 165 14.45 6.86 -5.36
C LEU A 165 15.36 6.44 -4.21
N SER A 166 16.38 7.25 -3.92
CA SER A 166 17.09 7.17 -2.65
C SER A 166 16.33 8.01 -1.62
N ALA A 167 15.38 7.36 -0.96
CA ALA A 167 14.67 7.86 0.22
C ALA A 167 14.00 9.23 0.05
N LEU A 168 12.66 9.24 0.05
CA LEU A 168 11.98 10.31 0.77
C LEU A 168 12.50 10.25 2.21
N GLN A 169 13.52 11.05 2.52
CA GLN A 169 13.74 11.49 3.89
C GLN A 169 12.56 12.40 4.21
N LEU A 170 11.43 11.79 4.58
CA LEU A 170 10.61 12.43 5.59
C LEU A 170 11.57 12.59 6.77
N SER A 171 12.15 13.79 6.91
CA SER A 171 12.77 14.22 8.15
C SER A 171 11.76 13.83 9.21
N THR A 172 12.13 12.85 10.04
CA THR A 172 11.43 12.38 11.24
C THR A 172 10.14 13.13 11.44
N VAL A 173 9.00 12.53 11.09
CA VAL A 173 7.70 13.07 11.52
C VAL A 173 7.83 13.18 13.03
N SER A 174 7.99 14.41 13.50
CA SER A 174 8.34 14.68 14.88
C SER A 174 7.19 14.23 15.76
N ASP A 175 7.55 13.72 16.93
CA ASP A 175 6.70 13.27 18.03
C ASP A 175 5.81 14.38 18.63
N GLU A 176 5.45 15.41 17.86
CA GLU A 176 4.60 16.48 18.36
C GLU A 176 3.17 15.91 18.57
N PRO A 177 2.66 16.03 19.82
CA PRO A 177 1.37 15.48 20.23
C PRO A 177 0.16 16.18 19.58
#